data_AF-A0A0L1LLJ0-F1
#
_entry.id   AF-A0A0L1LLJ0-F1
#
_cell.length_a   1.000
_cell.length_b   1.000
_cell.length_c   1.000
_cell.angle_alpha   90.00
_cell.angle_beta   90.00
_cell.angle_gamma   90.00
#
_symmetry.space_group_name_H-M   'P 1'
#
loop_
_entity.id
_entity.type
_entity.pdbx_description
1 polymer ?
#
loop_
_entity_poly.entity_id
_entity_poly.type
_entity_poly.pdbx_seq_one_letter_code
_entity_poly.pdbx_strand_id
1 'polypeptide(L)'
;ETGAALPSVSLSPAWLAGRTVKEFRISREGVRALVISEQNGVTRVQVAGIIRAADGTPRELTAPVTLVTGSNPDQGVWVNDTTVAVMKSSTASNVTPEILSLTSGAPQQLAPWPGLLSLSGGNGPDEIFAQSAEGIFQRLGNGWSPQIKGPTEMSFPG
;
A
#
# COMPACT_ATOMS: atom_id res chain seq x y z
N GLU A 1 -27.28 -0.91 -25.72
CA GLU A 1 -26.55 -1.95 -24.96
C GLU A 1 -26.58 -1.55 -23.49
N THR A 2 -27.34 -2.25 -22.66
CA THR A 2 -27.47 -1.94 -21.23
C THR A 2 -26.36 -2.70 -20.50
N GLY A 3 -25.29 -2.02 -20.11
CA GLY A 3 -24.19 -2.63 -19.35
C GLY A 3 -24.72 -3.22 -18.05
N ALA A 4 -24.58 -4.54 -17.88
CA ALA A 4 -24.96 -5.20 -16.63
C ALA A 4 -24.12 -4.63 -15.48
N ALA A 5 -24.79 -4.27 -14.37
CA ALA A 5 -24.10 -3.85 -13.16
C ALA A 5 -23.26 -5.02 -12.63
N LEU A 6 -21.95 -4.80 -12.48
CA LEU A 6 -21.08 -5.78 -11.82
C LEU A 6 -21.55 -5.96 -10.38
N PRO A 7 -21.52 -7.20 -9.84
CA PRO A 7 -21.87 -7.42 -8.44
C PRO A 7 -20.94 -6.61 -7.54
N SER A 8 -21.52 -5.80 -6.67
CA SER A 8 -20.79 -4.94 -5.73
C SER A 8 -21.24 -5.21 -4.30
N VAL A 9 -20.28 -5.24 -3.37
CA VAL A 9 -20.57 -5.34 -1.93
C VAL A 9 -20.05 -4.10 -1.22
N SER A 10 -20.87 -3.55 -0.32
CA SER A 10 -20.46 -2.47 0.58
C SER A 10 -20.13 -3.03 1.95
N LEU A 11 -18.94 -2.70 2.47
CA LEU A 11 -18.50 -3.03 3.82
C LEU A 11 -18.32 -1.74 4.61
N SER A 12 -18.86 -1.68 5.83
CA SER A 12 -18.77 -0.51 6.71
C SER A 12 -18.19 -0.90 8.08
N PRO A 13 -16.90 -1.28 8.14
CA PRO A 13 -16.28 -1.68 9.39
C PRO A 13 -16.22 -0.50 10.37
N ALA A 14 -16.59 -0.74 11.63
CA ALA A 14 -16.66 0.31 12.65
C ALA A 14 -15.32 1.04 12.90
N TRP A 15 -14.19 0.36 12.70
CA TRP A 15 -12.86 0.93 12.87
C TRP A 15 -12.46 1.95 11.79
N LEU A 16 -13.21 2.05 10.69
CA LEU A 16 -13.10 3.11 9.67
C LEU A 16 -14.09 4.27 9.88
N ALA A 17 -14.95 4.21 10.89
CA ALA A 17 -15.96 5.25 11.10
C ALA A 17 -15.32 6.64 11.24
N GLY A 18 -15.76 7.57 10.39
CA GLY A 18 -15.24 8.94 10.35
C GLY A 18 -13.82 9.08 9.79
N ARG A 19 -13.24 8.02 9.21
CA ARG A 19 -11.93 8.05 8.55
C ARG A 19 -12.11 8.07 7.03
N THR A 20 -11.24 8.78 6.33
CA THR A 20 -11.13 8.75 4.87
C THR A 20 -10.10 7.72 4.46
N VAL A 21 -10.48 6.71 3.67
CA VAL A 21 -9.55 5.74 3.09
C VAL A 21 -8.73 6.42 1.99
N LYS A 22 -7.40 6.41 2.13
CA LYS A 22 -6.45 6.94 1.15
C LYS A 22 -5.90 5.83 0.25
N GLU A 23 -5.69 4.64 0.82
CA GLU A 23 -5.18 3.48 0.11
C GLU A 23 -5.90 2.21 0.56
N PHE A 24 -6.20 1.34 -0.39
CA PHE A 24 -6.73 0.01 -0.13
C PHE A 24 -6.07 -0.99 -1.08
N ARG A 25 -5.39 -2.00 -0.51
CA ARG A 25 -4.69 -3.04 -1.27
C ARG A 25 -4.94 -4.41 -0.70
N ILE A 26 -5.32 -5.34 -1.55
CA ILE A 26 -5.48 -6.75 -1.20
C ILE A 26 -4.08 -7.40 -1.16
N SER A 27 -3.87 -8.28 -0.21
CA SER A 27 -2.65 -9.09 -0.14
C SER A 27 -2.57 -10.07 -1.31
N ARG A 28 -1.38 -10.53 -1.66
CA ARG A 28 -1.16 -11.40 -2.83
C ARG A 28 -1.94 -12.70 -2.74
N GLU A 29 -2.10 -13.23 -1.53
CA GLU A 29 -2.89 -14.43 -1.25
C GLU A 29 -4.40 -14.15 -1.13
N GLY A 30 -4.83 -12.88 -1.18
CA GLY A 30 -6.23 -12.50 -1.30
C GLY A 30 -7.04 -12.55 -0.01
N VAL A 31 -6.43 -12.76 1.15
CA VAL A 31 -7.14 -12.94 2.44
C VAL A 31 -6.95 -11.78 3.42
N ARG A 32 -6.12 -10.79 3.08
CA ARG A 32 -5.88 -9.60 3.90
C ARG A 32 -6.02 -8.33 3.07
N ALA A 33 -6.38 -7.25 3.74
CA ALA A 33 -6.45 -5.91 3.17
C ALA A 33 -5.53 -4.98 3.96
N LEU A 34 -4.59 -4.35 3.26
CA LEU A 34 -3.89 -3.17 3.71
C LEU A 34 -4.81 -1.96 3.49
N VAL A 35 -5.00 -1.18 4.54
CA VAL A 35 -5.81 0.04 4.53
C VAL A 35 -5.01 1.18 5.13
N ILE A 36 -4.80 2.23 4.35
CA ILE A 36 -4.28 3.50 4.85
C ILE A 36 -5.47 4.45 4.94
N SER A 37 -5.71 4.99 6.12
CA SER A 37 -6.83 5.88 6.38
C SER A 37 -6.40 7.08 7.20
N GLU A 38 -7.06 8.21 7.01
CA GLU A 38 -6.76 9.47 7.67
C GLU A 38 -8.01 10.05 8.34
N GLN A 39 -7.80 10.69 9.48
CA GLN A 39 -8.83 11.44 10.19
C GLN A 39 -8.16 12.57 10.96
N ASN A 40 -8.59 13.81 10.73
CA ASN A 40 -8.07 15.01 11.38
C ASN A 40 -6.53 15.12 11.30
N GLY A 41 -5.96 14.77 10.15
CA GLY A 41 -4.51 14.79 9.91
C GLY A 41 -3.74 13.60 10.50
N VAL A 42 -4.42 12.66 11.15
CA VAL A 42 -3.80 11.45 11.72
C VAL A 42 -3.99 10.26 10.78
N THR A 43 -2.90 9.86 10.12
CA THR A 43 -2.86 8.66 9.30
C THR A 43 -2.71 7.41 10.16
N ARG A 44 -3.36 6.32 9.76
CA ARG A 44 -3.14 4.97 10.27
C ARG A 44 -2.90 4.02 9.11
N VAL A 45 -1.91 3.15 9.27
CA VAL A 45 -1.67 2.00 8.41
C VAL A 45 -2.16 0.76 9.12
N GLN A 46 -3.11 0.06 8.51
CA GLN A 46 -3.83 -1.03 9.16
C GLN A 46 -3.95 -2.23 8.23
N VAL A 47 -3.87 -3.43 8.80
CA VAL A 47 -4.10 -4.68 8.07
C VAL A 47 -5.27 -5.41 8.71
N ALA A 48 -6.31 -5.68 7.92
CA ALA A 48 -7.47 -6.47 8.32
C ALA A 48 -7.53 -7.78 7.54
N GLY A 49 -8.03 -8.84 8.15
CA GLY A 49 -8.42 -10.06 7.44
C GLY A 49 -9.72 -9.84 6.67
N ILE A 50 -9.88 -10.56 5.57
CA ILE A 50 -11.09 -10.55 4.74
C ILE A 50 -11.86 -11.84 5.00
N ILE A 51 -13.07 -11.71 5.55
CA ILE A 51 -13.99 -12.84 5.75
C ILE A 51 -14.94 -12.91 4.55
N ARG A 52 -15.05 -14.08 3.95
CA ARG A 52 -15.94 -14.36 2.82
C ARG A 52 -17.07 -15.30 3.23
N ALA A 53 -18.22 -15.15 2.58
CA ALA A 53 -19.29 -16.14 2.64
C ALA A 53 -18.92 -17.41 1.85
N ALA A 54 -19.74 -18.46 1.95
CA ALA A 54 -19.49 -19.75 1.32
C ALA A 54 -19.40 -19.68 -0.22
N ASP A 55 -20.01 -18.65 -0.82
CA ASP A 55 -19.98 -18.35 -2.25
C ASP A 55 -18.76 -17.52 -2.68
N GLY A 56 -17.86 -17.17 -1.74
CA GLY A 56 -16.68 -16.34 -1.98
C GLY A 56 -16.93 -14.83 -1.87
N THR A 57 -18.17 -14.40 -1.64
CA THR A 57 -18.51 -12.97 -1.51
C THR A 57 -17.86 -12.37 -0.24
N PRO A 58 -17.08 -11.28 -0.32
CA PRO A 58 -16.56 -10.60 0.86
C PRO A 58 -17.70 -10.12 1.75
N ARG A 59 -17.66 -10.44 3.04
CA ARG A 59 -18.73 -10.11 3.99
C ARG A 59 -18.27 -9.19 5.11
N GLU A 60 -16.99 -9.27 5.50
CA GLU A 60 -16.49 -8.54 6.65
C GLU A 60 -14.98 -8.31 6.57
N LEU A 61 -14.51 -7.20 7.14
CA LEU A 61 -13.11 -6.97 7.47
C LEU A 61 -12.94 -7.11 8.97
N THR A 62 -12.00 -7.95 9.41
CA THR A 62 -11.74 -8.17 10.84
C THR A 62 -11.31 -6.87 11.55
N ALA A 63 -11.27 -6.90 12.88
CA ALA A 63 -10.50 -5.91 13.63
C ALA A 63 -9.05 -5.89 13.10
N PRO A 64 -8.47 -4.71 12.80
CA PRO A 64 -7.19 -4.64 12.15
C PRO A 64 -6.03 -4.68 13.15
N VAL A 65 -4.87 -5.15 12.67
CA VAL A 65 -3.58 -4.86 13.27
C VAL A 65 -3.13 -3.48 12.77
N THR A 66 -2.74 -2.59 13.68
CA THR A 66 -2.21 -1.27 13.32
C THR A 66 -0.69 -1.33 13.26
N LEU A 67 -0.12 -0.95 12.13
CA LEU A 67 1.32 -0.90 11.92
C LEU A 67 1.87 0.45 12.36
N VAL A 68 3.03 0.43 13.03
CA VAL A 68 3.74 1.65 13.44
C VAL A 68 4.42 2.26 12.22
N THR A 69 4.18 3.54 11.97
CA THR A 69 4.83 4.34 10.91
C THR A 69 5.31 5.64 11.53
N GLY A 70 6.49 6.12 11.10
CA GLY A 70 7.01 7.43 11.52
C GLY A 70 6.50 8.57 10.64
N SER A 71 5.67 8.27 9.64
CA SER A 71 5.21 9.19 8.61
C SER A 71 3.68 9.24 8.51
N ASN A 72 3.16 10.07 7.60
CA ASN A 72 1.74 10.13 7.24
C ASN A 72 1.56 9.60 5.81
N PRO A 73 1.74 8.30 5.56
CA PRO A 73 1.72 7.75 4.22
C PRO A 73 0.34 7.92 3.57
N ASP A 74 0.33 8.06 2.25
CA ASP A 74 -0.88 8.05 1.43
C ASP A 74 -0.90 6.90 0.42
N GLN A 75 0.21 6.19 0.28
CA GLN A 75 0.36 5.02 -0.58
C GLN A 75 1.00 3.87 0.19
N GLY A 76 0.63 2.66 -0.21
CA GLY A 76 1.19 1.44 0.36
C GLY A 76 1.01 0.23 -0.53
N VAL A 77 1.98 -0.69 -0.48
CA VAL A 77 2.02 -1.90 -1.29
C VAL A 77 2.47 -3.11 -0.47
N TRP A 78 1.98 -4.28 -0.83
CA TRP A 78 2.46 -5.54 -0.27
C TRP A 78 3.83 -5.91 -0.87
N VAL A 79 4.82 -6.05 0.00
CA VAL A 79 6.16 -6.53 -0.34
C VAL A 79 6.16 -8.05 -0.34
N ASN A 80 5.60 -8.63 0.71
CA ASN A 80 5.38 -10.07 0.88
C ASN A 80 4.25 -10.30 1.89
N ASP A 81 4.01 -11.56 2.24
CA ASP A 81 2.91 -11.97 3.11
C ASP A 81 2.93 -11.35 4.52
N THR A 82 4.04 -10.76 4.97
CA THR A 82 4.15 -10.18 6.32
C THR A 82 4.69 -8.77 6.34
N THR A 83 4.89 -8.17 5.17
CA THR A 83 5.61 -6.91 5.03
C THR A 83 4.94 -6.02 3.99
N VAL A 84 4.77 -4.75 4.33
CA VAL A 84 4.27 -3.72 3.43
C VAL A 84 5.29 -2.58 3.33
N ALA A 85 5.33 -1.93 2.17
CA ALA A 85 6.07 -0.70 1.97
C ALA A 85 5.07 0.44 1.88
N VAL A 86 5.32 1.53 2.59
CA VAL A 86 4.46 2.71 2.60
C VAL A 86 5.28 3.95 2.28
N MET A 87 4.63 4.96 1.71
CA MET A 87 5.23 6.28 1.58
C MET A 87 4.19 7.38 1.54
N LYS A 88 4.68 8.60 1.71
CA LYS A 88 3.95 9.82 1.39
C LYS A 88 4.47 10.37 0.06
N SER A 89 3.68 10.26 -1.00
CA SER A 89 4.06 10.77 -2.32
C SER A 89 4.28 12.28 -2.31
N SER A 90 5.23 12.75 -3.10
CA SER A 90 5.53 14.18 -3.27
C SER A 90 6.28 14.40 -4.57
N THR A 91 5.91 15.43 -5.33
CA THR A 91 6.65 15.89 -6.52
C THR A 91 7.77 16.86 -6.18
N ALA A 92 7.71 17.51 -5.01
CA ALA A 92 8.53 18.67 -4.67
C ALA A 92 9.61 18.38 -3.61
N SER A 93 9.47 17.30 -2.85
CA SER A 93 10.34 16.98 -1.73
C SER A 93 10.95 15.58 -1.86
N ASN A 94 11.99 15.34 -1.08
CA ASN A 94 12.44 13.98 -0.82
C ASN A 94 11.33 13.19 -0.13
N VAL A 95 11.14 11.97 -0.59
CA VAL A 95 10.23 10.99 0.00
C VAL A 95 11.09 9.89 0.60
N THR A 96 10.80 9.52 1.84
CA THR A 96 11.45 8.42 2.56
C THR A 96 10.43 7.29 2.73
N PRO A 97 10.45 6.26 1.87
CA PRO A 97 9.58 5.11 2.05
C PRO A 97 9.95 4.33 3.32
N GLU A 98 8.96 3.68 3.92
CA GLU A 98 9.12 2.86 5.11
C GLU A 98 8.68 1.43 4.82
N ILE A 99 9.44 0.46 5.31
CA ILE A 99 9.04 -0.93 5.35
C ILE A 99 8.46 -1.23 6.73
N LEU A 100 7.22 -1.68 6.74
CA LEU A 100 6.48 -2.04 7.94
C LEU A 100 6.27 -3.54 7.97
N SER A 101 6.62 -4.16 9.09
CA SER A 101 6.39 -5.58 9.33
C SER A 101 5.11 -5.77 10.16
N LEU A 102 4.37 -6.83 9.86
CA LEU A 102 3.24 -7.26 10.68
C LEU A 102 3.69 -7.96 11.98
N THR A 103 4.94 -8.40 12.05
CA THR A 103 5.49 -9.19 13.17
C THR A 103 6.54 -8.44 13.99
N SER A 104 7.18 -7.41 13.41
CA SER A 104 8.09 -6.48 14.10
C SER A 104 7.43 -5.12 14.33
N GLY A 105 7.77 -4.47 15.45
CA GLY A 105 7.19 -3.19 15.83
C GLY A 105 7.89 -1.94 15.28
N ALA A 106 9.13 -2.06 14.77
CA ALA A 106 9.91 -0.90 14.32
C ALA A 106 9.87 -0.76 12.78
N PRO A 107 9.52 0.42 12.24
CA PRO A 107 9.60 0.67 10.81
C PRO A 107 11.08 0.76 10.36
N GLN A 108 11.38 0.22 9.18
CA GLN A 108 12.68 0.41 8.53
C GLN A 108 12.56 1.48 7.45
N GLN A 109 13.30 2.57 7.60
CA GLN A 109 13.36 3.63 6.59
C GLN A 109 14.30 3.25 5.44
N LEU A 110 13.80 3.37 4.21
CA LEU A 110 14.61 3.26 3.00
C LEU A 110 15.32 4.57 2.71
N ALA A 111 16.32 4.54 1.82
CA ALA A 111 16.99 5.75 1.37
C ALA A 111 15.98 6.74 0.77
N PRO A 112 16.07 8.03 1.12
CA PRO A 112 15.19 9.04 0.55
C PRO A 112 15.45 9.20 -0.95
N TRP A 113 14.39 9.52 -1.70
CA TRP A 113 14.50 9.83 -3.12
C TRP A 113 13.66 11.07 -3.48
N PRO A 114 14.17 12.00 -4.30
CA PRO A 114 13.42 13.20 -4.70
C PRO A 114 12.24 12.85 -5.60
N GLY A 115 11.05 13.35 -5.26
CA GLY A 115 9.95 13.32 -6.21
C GLY A 115 9.29 11.94 -6.41
N LEU A 116 9.27 11.06 -5.40
CA LEU A 116 8.59 9.76 -5.55
C LEU A 116 7.07 9.92 -5.62
N LEU A 117 6.47 9.29 -6.63
CA LEU A 117 5.05 9.42 -6.97
C LEU A 117 4.25 8.12 -6.79
N SER A 118 4.91 6.97 -6.94
CA SER A 118 4.26 5.67 -6.74
C SER A 118 5.23 4.63 -6.18
N LEU A 119 4.65 3.65 -5.47
CA LEU A 119 5.31 2.40 -5.09
C LEU A 119 4.61 1.22 -5.75
N SER A 120 5.35 0.16 -5.98
CA SER A 120 4.83 -1.12 -6.46
C SER A 120 5.61 -2.27 -5.84
N GLY A 121 4.91 -3.34 -5.45
CA GLY A 121 5.55 -4.60 -5.09
C GLY A 121 5.94 -5.36 -6.35
N GLY A 122 7.12 -5.97 -6.38
CA GLY A 122 7.55 -6.86 -7.46
C GLY A 122 7.15 -8.32 -7.23
N ASN A 123 7.48 -9.19 -8.18
CA ASN A 123 7.17 -10.61 -8.10
C ASN A 123 8.12 -11.39 -7.18
N GLY A 124 9.31 -10.83 -6.92
CA GLY A 124 10.26 -11.39 -5.96
C GLY A 124 9.82 -11.24 -4.49
N PRO A 125 10.55 -11.90 -3.57
CA PRO A 125 10.18 -11.98 -2.16
C PRO A 125 10.26 -10.64 -1.41
N ASP A 126 11.12 -9.73 -1.86
CA ASP A 126 11.30 -8.40 -1.23
C ASP A 126 11.44 -7.28 -2.27
N GLU A 127 10.94 -7.53 -3.48
CA GLU A 127 11.04 -6.58 -4.58
C GLU A 127 10.09 -5.40 -4.36
N ILE A 128 10.66 -4.21 -4.43
CA ILE A 128 9.93 -2.95 -4.37
C ILE A 128 10.43 -2.08 -5.51
N PHE A 129 9.49 -1.52 -6.26
CA PHE A 129 9.75 -0.52 -7.27
C PHE A 129 9.17 0.82 -6.81
N ALA A 130 9.89 1.89 -7.12
CA ALA A 130 9.45 3.25 -6.91
C ALA A 130 9.53 4.02 -8.23
N GLN A 131 8.59 4.93 -8.44
CA GLN A 131 8.52 5.76 -9.63
C GLN A 131 8.71 7.23 -9.25
N SER A 132 9.48 7.95 -10.05
CA SER A 132 9.54 9.42 -10.03
C SER A 132 9.46 9.97 -11.46
N ALA A 133 9.56 11.29 -11.61
CA ALA A 133 9.69 11.92 -12.91
C ALA A 133 10.96 11.50 -13.69
N GLU A 134 12.00 11.02 -12.98
CA GLU A 134 13.26 10.60 -13.58
C GLU A 134 13.22 9.17 -14.14
N GLY A 135 12.25 8.36 -13.69
CA GLY A 135 12.05 6.99 -14.14
C GLY A 135 11.63 6.04 -13.03
N ILE A 136 12.03 4.79 -13.18
CA ILE A 136 11.69 3.68 -12.28
C ILE A 136 12.94 3.15 -11.61
N PHE A 137 12.84 2.92 -10.31
CA PHE A 137 13.93 2.46 -9.46
C PHE A 137 13.50 1.21 -8.71
N GLN A 138 14.37 0.21 -8.66
CA GLN A 138 14.19 -0.98 -7.83
C GLN A 138 14.96 -0.80 -6.52
N ARG A 139 14.37 -1.22 -5.41
CA ARG A 139 15.07 -1.27 -4.14
C ARG A 139 16.24 -2.26 -4.21
N LEU A 140 17.42 -1.82 -3.78
CA LEU A 140 18.61 -2.66 -3.61
C LEU A 140 19.23 -2.40 -2.22
N GLY A 141 19.10 -3.38 -1.32
CA GLY A 141 19.46 -3.21 0.08
C GLY A 141 18.59 -2.15 0.75
N ASN A 142 19.20 -1.06 1.21
CA ASN A 142 18.47 0.11 1.72
C ASN A 142 18.30 1.23 0.68
N GLY A 143 18.91 1.09 -0.51
CA GLY A 143 18.96 2.13 -1.54
C GLY A 143 18.10 1.81 -2.77
N TRP A 144 18.33 2.59 -3.83
CA TRP A 144 17.60 2.52 -5.09
C TRP A 144 18.56 2.31 -6.25
N SER A 145 18.20 1.39 -7.15
CA SER A 145 18.92 1.12 -8.39
C SER A 145 18.02 1.43 -9.59
N PRO A 146 18.43 2.30 -10.53
CA PRO A 146 17.60 2.66 -11.68
C PRO A 146 17.38 1.44 -12.58
N GLN A 147 16.13 1.23 -13.00
CA GLN A 147 15.74 0.16 -13.92
C GLN A 147 15.36 0.71 -15.29
N ILE A 148 14.57 1.77 -15.31
CA ILE A 148 14.10 2.43 -16.53
C ILE A 148 14.31 3.93 -16.34
N LYS A 149 14.83 4.62 -17.37
CA LYS A 149 15.01 6.07 -17.39
C LYS A 149 13.91 6.72 -18.22
N GLY A 150 13.36 7.84 -17.75
CA GLY A 150 12.33 8.63 -18.44
C GLY A 150 10.90 8.33 -17.99
N PRO A 151 9.94 9.22 -18.31
CA PRO A 151 8.57 9.13 -17.84
C PRO A 151 7.89 7.87 -18.39
N THR A 152 7.43 7.01 -17.50
CA THR A 152 6.73 5.77 -17.83
C THR A 152 5.40 5.77 -17.09
N GLU A 153 4.27 5.81 -17.81
CA GLU A 153 2.98 5.49 -17.20
C GLU A 153 2.95 4.00 -16.89
N MET A 154 2.99 3.66 -15.61
CA MET A 154 2.80 2.29 -15.15
C MET A 154 1.30 2.03 -15.00
N SER A 155 0.78 1.05 -15.75
CA SER A 155 -0.44 0.34 -15.37
C SER A 155 0.00 -0.99 -14.78
N PHE A 156 -0.29 -1.23 -13.50
CA PHE A 156 -0.10 -2.55 -12.88
C PHE A 156 -1.45 -3.12 -12.48
N PRO A 157 -1.70 -4.42 -12.76
CA PRO A 157 -2.78 -5.14 -12.12
C PRO A 157 -2.49 -5.19 -10.61
N GLY A 158 -3.43 -4.64 -9.83
CA GLY A 158 -3.42 -4.68 -8.37
C GLY A 158 -4.00 -5.96 -7.79
#